data_AF-C3ZA02-F1
#
_entry.id   AF-C3ZA02-F1
#
_cell.length_a   1.000
_cell.length_b   1.000
_cell.length_c   1.000
_cell.angle_alpha   90.00
_cell.angle_beta   90.00
_cell.angle_gamma   90.00
#
_symmetry.space_group_name_H-M   'P 1'
#
loop_
_entity.id
_entity.type
_entity.pdbx_description
1 polymer ?
#
loop_
_entity_poly.entity_id
_entity_poly.type
_entity_poly.pdbx_seq_one_letter_code
_entity_poly.pdbx_strand_id
1 'polypeptide(L)'
;MSIIILFLAGLSGTLAQHAPNTADNKQAIVHLFEWRWADIAAECETFLGPYGFGGVQVRNCRLVGLLDLKLSSDYVRGKIADYLNYLISIGVAGFRVDAAKHMWPGDLAAIFGRLSDLNTAYFPSGSRPFIAMEVIDLGGEAISASEYTHLGRITEFKYKFTFY
;
A
#
# COMPACT_ATOMS: atom_id res chain seq x y z
N MET A 1 40.80 45.84 4.94
CA MET A 1 39.42 46.30 4.68
C MET A 1 39.21 46.13 3.18
N SER A 2 38.48 45.17 2.62
CA SER A 2 37.43 44.30 3.15
C SER A 2 37.35 43.02 2.30
N ILE A 3 36.99 41.90 2.93
CA ILE A 3 36.71 40.61 2.30
C ILE A 3 35.24 40.65 1.83
N ILE A 4 34.99 40.41 0.54
CA ILE A 4 33.62 40.26 0.00
C ILE A 4 33.37 38.76 -0.21
N ILE A 5 32.62 38.15 0.71
CA ILE A 5 32.10 36.78 0.57
C ILE A 5 30.77 36.89 -0.19
N LEU A 6 30.74 36.40 -1.43
CA LEU A 6 29.52 36.29 -2.23
C LEU A 6 28.82 34.96 -1.89
N PHE A 7 27.84 34.99 -0.98
CA PHE A 7 26.95 33.84 -0.73
C PHE A 7 25.91 33.76 -1.85
N LEU A 8 26.15 32.91 -2.86
CA LEU A 8 25.06 32.46 -3.74
C LEU A 8 24.22 31.43 -2.98
N ALA A 9 23.10 31.86 -2.42
CA ALA A 9 22.04 30.96 -2.00
C ALA A 9 21.40 30.35 -3.25
N GLY A 10 21.85 29.15 -3.62
CA GLY A 10 21.17 28.35 -4.64
C GLY A 10 19.78 27.96 -4.14
N LEU A 11 18.73 28.56 -4.70
CA LEU A 11 17.39 27.99 -4.64
C LEU A 11 17.39 26.68 -5.44
N SER A 12 17.76 25.57 -4.81
CA SER A 12 17.37 24.25 -5.31
C SER A 12 15.87 24.10 -5.08
N GLY A 13 15.08 24.52 -6.07
CA GLY A 13 13.67 24.18 -6.13
C GLY A 13 13.55 22.66 -6.17
N THR A 14 13.11 22.06 -5.06
CA THR A 14 12.67 20.66 -5.09
C THR A 14 11.41 20.61 -5.95
N LEU A 15 11.56 20.25 -7.23
CA LEU A 15 10.45 19.73 -8.00
C LEU A 15 10.08 18.40 -7.36
N ALA A 16 9.16 18.44 -6.40
CA ALA A 16 8.40 17.27 -6.03
C ALA A 16 7.56 16.90 -7.26
N GLN A 17 8.14 16.16 -8.20
CA GLN A 17 7.41 15.63 -9.35
C GLN A 17 6.40 14.62 -8.83
N HIS A 18 5.18 15.08 -8.58
CA HIS A 18 4.04 14.21 -8.50
C HIS A 18 3.75 13.77 -9.94
N ALA A 19 4.24 12.59 -10.31
CA ALA A 19 3.92 11.93 -11.57
C ALA A 19 2.78 10.92 -11.29
N PRO A 20 1.51 11.29 -11.51
CA PRO A 20 0.38 10.42 -11.20
C PRO A 20 0.24 9.22 -12.16
N ASN A 21 1.19 9.04 -13.10
CA ASN A 21 1.16 8.01 -14.15
C ASN A 21 -0.14 8.02 -14.98
N THR A 22 -0.65 9.21 -15.29
CA THR A 22 -1.83 9.39 -16.15
C THR A 22 -1.42 9.79 -17.57
N ALA A 23 -2.26 9.47 -18.56
CA ALA A 23 -2.05 9.91 -19.94
C ALA A 23 -2.06 11.45 -20.05
N ASP A 24 -1.36 11.99 -21.05
CA ASP A 24 -1.24 13.43 -21.28
C ASP A 24 -2.63 14.11 -21.28
N ASN A 25 -2.75 15.20 -20.53
CA ASN A 25 -3.98 15.97 -20.29
C ASN A 25 -5.12 15.27 -19.50
N LYS A 26 -4.86 14.14 -18.84
CA LYS A 26 -5.82 13.52 -17.92
C LYS A 26 -5.34 13.62 -16.48
N GLN A 27 -5.93 14.51 -15.69
CA GLN A 27 -5.47 14.77 -14.31
C GLN A 27 -6.47 14.35 -13.24
N ALA A 28 -7.75 14.14 -13.59
CA ALA A 28 -8.76 13.73 -12.64
C ALA A 28 -8.67 12.23 -12.36
N ILE A 29 -8.65 11.83 -11.09
CA ILE A 29 -8.68 10.43 -10.67
C ILE A 29 -9.93 10.24 -9.82
N VAL A 30 -10.67 9.16 -10.08
CA VAL A 30 -11.91 8.84 -9.36
C VAL A 30 -11.72 7.57 -8.52
N HIS A 31 -12.47 7.45 -7.43
CA HIS A 31 -12.56 6.22 -6.65
C HIS A 31 -13.95 5.63 -6.80
N LEU A 32 -14.04 4.41 -7.36
CA LEU A 32 -15.30 3.69 -7.56
C LEU A 32 -15.45 2.65 -6.45
N PHE A 33 -16.38 2.92 -5.52
CA PHE A 33 -16.65 2.06 -4.37
C PHE A 33 -17.51 0.87 -4.77
N GLU A 34 -17.12 -0.35 -4.38
CA GLU A 34 -17.91 -1.60 -4.56
C GLU A 34 -18.20 -2.00 -6.02
N TRP A 35 -17.56 -1.38 -7.00
CA TRP A 35 -17.70 -1.77 -8.41
C TRP A 35 -16.88 -3.02 -8.71
N ARG A 36 -17.43 -3.91 -9.55
CA ARG A 36 -16.65 -5.04 -10.07
C ARG A 36 -15.64 -4.52 -11.07
N TRP A 37 -14.48 -5.16 -11.15
CA TRP A 37 -13.41 -4.73 -12.05
C TRP A 37 -13.80 -4.70 -13.53
N ALA A 38 -14.67 -5.62 -13.96
CA ALA A 38 -15.22 -5.59 -15.32
C ALA A 38 -16.05 -4.32 -15.58
N ASP A 39 -16.82 -3.88 -14.57
CA ASP A 39 -17.60 -2.64 -14.66
C ASP A 39 -16.68 -1.41 -14.58
N ILE A 40 -15.62 -1.46 -13.78
CA ILE A 40 -14.58 -0.40 -13.72
C ILE A 40 -13.86 -0.28 -15.07
N ALA A 41 -13.49 -1.39 -15.70
CA ALA A 41 -12.83 -1.38 -17.01
C ALA A 41 -13.76 -0.80 -18.09
N ALA A 42 -15.01 -1.24 -18.12
CA ALA A 42 -16.01 -0.69 -19.03
C ALA A 42 -16.23 0.81 -18.79
N GLU A 43 -16.33 1.25 -17.54
CA GLU A 43 -16.49 2.66 -17.16
C GLU A 43 -15.26 3.49 -17.54
N CYS A 44 -14.05 2.94 -17.35
CA CYS A 44 -12.79 3.52 -17.79
C CYS A 44 -12.74 3.79 -19.30
N GLU A 45 -13.26 2.87 -20.11
CA GLU A 45 -13.26 2.99 -21.57
C GLU A 45 -14.40 3.87 -22.09
N THR A 46 -15.59 3.72 -21.51
CA THR A 46 -16.84 4.30 -22.05
C THR A 46 -17.14 5.69 -21.52
N PHE A 47 -16.69 6.03 -20.31
CA PHE A 47 -17.00 7.31 -19.67
C PHE A 47 -15.75 8.00 -19.11
N LEU A 48 -15.05 7.42 -18.14
CA LEU A 48 -13.97 8.11 -17.44
C LEU A 48 -12.84 8.53 -18.39
N GLY A 49 -12.42 7.64 -19.29
CA GLY A 49 -11.37 7.89 -20.27
C GLY A 49 -11.70 9.05 -21.22
N PRO A 50 -12.85 9.05 -21.93
CA PRO A 50 -13.26 10.15 -22.80
C PRO A 50 -13.51 11.48 -22.07
N TYR A 51 -13.93 11.42 -20.79
CA TYR A 51 -14.25 12.61 -19.99
C TYR A 51 -13.06 13.16 -19.19
N GLY A 52 -11.83 12.73 -19.51
CA GLY A 52 -10.60 13.34 -19.00
C GLY A 52 -10.12 12.79 -17.65
N PHE A 53 -10.71 11.70 -17.15
CA PHE A 53 -10.18 10.99 -16.00
C PHE A 53 -8.96 10.15 -16.41
N GLY A 54 -7.88 10.29 -15.65
CA GLY A 54 -6.59 9.65 -15.90
C GLY A 54 -6.44 8.28 -15.26
N GLY A 55 -7.36 7.89 -14.37
CA GLY A 55 -7.37 6.57 -13.77
C GLY A 55 -8.35 6.43 -12.60
N VAL A 56 -8.33 5.23 -12.00
CA VAL A 56 -9.09 4.89 -10.79
C VAL A 56 -8.12 4.62 -9.65
N GLN A 57 -8.36 5.21 -8.48
CA GLN A 57 -7.47 5.08 -7.32
C GLN A 57 -7.87 3.90 -6.44
N VAL A 58 -6.96 2.94 -6.23
CA VAL A 58 -7.19 1.77 -5.36
C VAL A 58 -6.57 1.93 -3.97
N ARG A 59 -5.49 2.73 -3.86
CA ARG A 59 -4.76 3.05 -2.63
C ARG A 59 -4.82 4.56 -2.37
N ASN A 60 -4.85 5.02 -1.12
CA ASN A 60 -5.05 6.44 -0.73
C ASN A 60 -6.51 6.95 -0.87
N CYS A 61 -7.48 6.04 -0.79
CA CYS A 61 -8.91 6.35 -0.78
C CYS A 61 -9.59 5.48 0.29
N ARG A 62 -10.75 5.96 0.76
CA ARG A 62 -11.58 5.19 1.69
C ARG A 62 -12.00 3.89 1.03
N LEU A 63 -11.91 2.75 1.70
CA LEU A 63 -12.51 1.50 1.21
C LEU A 63 -13.95 1.47 1.71
N VAL A 64 -14.94 1.61 0.83
CA VAL A 64 -16.38 1.64 1.21
C VAL A 64 -16.67 2.65 2.33
N GLY A 65 -16.07 3.84 2.24
CA GLY A 65 -16.25 4.89 3.26
C GLY A 65 -15.44 4.71 4.55
N LEU A 66 -14.69 3.61 4.71
CA LEU A 66 -13.76 3.41 5.84
C LEU A 66 -12.65 4.46 5.82
N LEU A 67 -12.32 5.01 6.99
CA LEU A 67 -11.23 5.99 7.11
C LEU A 67 -9.90 5.33 6.71
N ASP A 68 -9.27 5.89 5.67
CA ASP A 68 -8.00 5.41 5.15
C ASP A 68 -6.84 6.04 5.96
N LEU A 69 -6.09 5.21 6.68
CA LEU A 69 -4.96 5.67 7.47
C LEU A 69 -3.79 6.03 6.55
N LYS A 70 -3.14 7.17 6.81
CA LYS A 70 -1.97 7.60 6.04
C LYS A 70 -0.72 6.78 6.42
N LEU A 71 -0.58 5.59 5.83
CA LEU A 71 0.53 4.69 6.13
C LEU A 71 1.91 5.22 5.70
N SER A 72 1.98 6.24 4.85
CA SER A 72 3.23 6.96 4.56
C SER A 72 3.73 7.82 5.73
N SER A 73 2.90 8.09 6.74
CA SER A 73 3.27 8.84 7.94
C SER A 73 4.04 7.96 8.92
N ASP A 74 5.23 8.42 9.33
CA ASP A 74 6.04 7.74 10.33
C ASP A 74 5.29 7.52 11.65
N TYR A 75 4.50 8.52 12.08
CA TYR A 75 3.65 8.41 13.25
C TYR A 75 2.64 7.27 13.14
N VAL A 76 1.95 7.17 12.00
CA VAL A 76 0.94 6.11 11.78
C VAL A 76 1.61 4.74 11.75
N ARG A 77 2.74 4.60 11.06
CA ARG A 77 3.54 3.36 11.05
C ARG A 77 3.99 2.97 12.45
N GLY A 78 4.43 3.93 13.25
CA GLY A 78 4.82 3.75 14.65
C GLY A 78 3.66 3.21 15.48
N LYS A 79 2.50 3.87 15.45
CA LYS A 79 1.31 3.42 16.21
C LYS A 79 0.84 2.02 15.83
N ILE A 80 0.89 1.68 14.54
CA ILE A 80 0.55 0.33 14.07
C ILE A 80 1.59 -0.68 14.57
N ALA A 81 2.88 -0.39 14.41
CA ALA A 81 3.96 -1.27 14.85
C ALA A 81 3.94 -1.48 16.38
N ASP A 82 3.69 -0.44 17.17
CA ASP A 82 3.56 -0.53 18.63
C ASP A 82 2.45 -1.51 19.03
N TYR A 83 1.29 -1.40 18.37
CA TYR A 83 0.17 -2.31 18.61
C TYR A 83 0.51 -3.76 18.24
N LEU A 84 1.12 -3.98 17.07
CA LEU A 84 1.51 -5.32 16.64
C LEU A 84 2.62 -5.91 17.53
N ASN A 85 3.57 -5.09 17.99
CA ASN A 85 4.62 -5.52 18.91
C ASN A 85 4.07 -5.87 20.30
N TYR A 86 3.06 -5.15 20.77
CA TYR A 86 2.33 -5.54 21.97
C TYR A 86 1.68 -6.93 21.80
N LEU A 87 1.03 -7.21 20.66
CA LEU A 87 0.46 -8.52 20.37
C LEU A 87 1.52 -9.63 20.29
N ILE A 88 2.68 -9.35 19.68
CA ILE A 88 3.81 -10.28 19.67
C ILE A 88 4.28 -10.57 21.10
N SER A 89 4.38 -9.54 21.94
CA SER A 89 4.86 -9.67 23.32
C SER A 89 3.99 -10.61 24.16
N ILE A 90 2.68 -10.66 23.91
CA ILE A 90 1.76 -11.57 24.60
C ILE A 90 1.69 -12.98 23.99
N GLY A 91 2.41 -13.24 22.89
CA GLY A 91 2.59 -14.58 22.32
C GLY A 91 1.91 -14.85 20.97
N VAL A 92 1.41 -13.81 20.27
CA VAL A 92 0.87 -13.97 18.91
C VAL A 92 1.99 -14.37 17.93
N ALA A 93 1.75 -15.42 17.14
CA ALA A 93 2.74 -15.98 16.20
C ALA A 93 2.79 -15.29 14.83
N GLY A 94 1.79 -14.47 14.50
CA GLY A 94 1.66 -13.87 13.18
C GLY A 94 0.35 -13.11 12.97
N PHE A 95 0.20 -12.52 11.78
CA PHE A 95 -0.89 -11.62 11.44
C PHE A 95 -1.49 -11.93 10.07
N ARG A 96 -2.82 -11.94 10.01
CA ARG A 96 -3.59 -11.75 8.77
C ARG A 96 -3.75 -10.25 8.55
N VAL A 97 -3.20 -9.75 7.46
CA VAL A 97 -3.26 -8.34 7.06
C VAL A 97 -4.44 -8.18 6.11
N ASP A 98 -5.52 -7.64 6.67
CA ASP A 98 -6.77 -7.35 5.96
C ASP A 98 -6.57 -6.26 4.89
N ALA A 99 -7.32 -6.36 3.79
CA ALA A 99 -7.35 -5.33 2.74
C ALA A 99 -5.96 -4.91 2.21
N ALA A 100 -4.97 -5.82 2.20
CA ALA A 100 -3.57 -5.49 1.88
C ALA A 100 -3.37 -4.89 0.48
N LYS A 101 -4.25 -5.24 -0.46
CA LYS A 101 -4.31 -4.66 -1.80
C LYS A 101 -4.43 -3.12 -1.81
N HIS A 102 -5.11 -2.56 -0.80
CA HIS A 102 -5.35 -1.13 -0.64
C HIS A 102 -4.20 -0.39 0.06
N MET A 103 -3.17 -1.12 0.51
CA MET A 103 -1.97 -0.57 1.12
C MET A 103 -0.78 -0.67 0.17
N TRP A 104 0.11 0.32 0.19
CA TRP A 104 1.33 0.28 -0.62
C TRP A 104 2.30 -0.77 -0.07
N PRO A 105 2.91 -1.62 -0.93
CA PRO A 105 3.93 -2.60 -0.50
C PRO A 105 5.07 -1.95 0.29
N GLY A 106 5.53 -0.76 -0.13
CA GLY A 106 6.59 -0.03 0.58
C GLY A 106 6.19 0.44 1.98
N ASP A 107 4.92 0.81 2.18
CA ASP A 107 4.41 1.19 3.51
C ASP A 107 4.30 -0.04 4.42
N LEU A 108 3.82 -1.17 3.88
CA LEU A 108 3.78 -2.44 4.59
C LEU A 108 5.17 -2.92 4.98
N ALA A 109 6.14 -2.84 4.05
CA ALA A 109 7.54 -3.16 4.31
C ALA A 109 8.10 -2.30 5.47
N ALA A 110 7.80 -1.00 5.47
CA ALA A 110 8.24 -0.09 6.52
C ALA A 110 7.61 -0.38 7.89
N ILE A 111 6.40 -0.94 7.94
CA ILE A 111 5.75 -1.40 9.17
C ILE A 111 6.34 -2.74 9.62
N PHE A 112 6.43 -3.73 8.72
CA PHE A 112 6.95 -5.07 9.05
C PHE A 112 8.42 -5.05 9.47
N GLY A 113 9.21 -4.11 8.94
CA GLY A 113 10.58 -3.87 9.37
C GLY A 113 10.72 -3.39 10.82
N ARG A 114 9.64 -2.89 11.44
CA ARG A 114 9.61 -2.45 12.86
C ARG A 114 9.12 -3.52 13.82
N LEU A 115 8.69 -4.68 13.31
CA LEU A 115 8.18 -5.74 14.15
C LEU A 115 9.31 -6.44 14.91
N SER A 116 9.09 -6.70 16.18
CA SER A 116 9.95 -7.51 17.04
C SER A 116 9.93 -8.97 16.61
N ASP A 117 10.94 -9.71 17.07
CA ASP A 117 10.91 -11.17 17.01
C ASP A 117 9.88 -11.71 18.01
N LEU A 118 9.44 -12.95 17.78
CA LEU A 118 8.42 -13.62 18.57
C LEU A 118 8.89 -13.89 20.00
N ASN A 119 7.92 -13.97 20.92
CA ASN A 119 8.19 -14.21 22.33
C ASN A 119 8.94 -15.54 22.54
N THR A 120 10.12 -15.46 23.15
CA THR A 120 11.03 -16.60 23.36
C THR A 120 10.53 -17.60 24.40
N ALA A 121 9.45 -17.29 25.13
CA ALA A 121 8.77 -18.26 26.00
C ALA A 121 8.08 -19.37 25.20
N TYR A 122 7.69 -19.09 23.95
CA TYR A 122 6.93 -20.02 23.10
C TYR A 122 7.66 -20.38 21.80
N PHE A 123 8.54 -19.51 21.32
CA PHE A 123 9.24 -19.66 20.03
C PHE A 123 10.76 -19.60 20.19
N PRO A 124 11.54 -20.20 19.29
CA PRO A 124 12.99 -20.03 19.27
C PRO A 124 13.39 -18.56 19.12
N SER A 125 14.53 -18.18 19.69
CA SER A 125 15.11 -16.84 19.51
C SER A 125 15.33 -16.52 18.03
N GLY A 126 14.98 -15.30 17.62
CA GLY A 126 15.07 -14.85 16.23
C GLY A 126 13.90 -15.26 15.34
N SER A 127 12.85 -15.91 15.89
CA SER A 127 11.66 -16.25 15.11
C SER A 127 10.89 -14.99 14.72
N ARG A 128 10.60 -14.82 13.43
CA ARG A 128 9.82 -13.67 12.91
C ARG A 128 8.32 -14.00 12.89
N PRO A 129 7.43 -13.01 13.10
CA PRO A 129 6.00 -13.23 12.97
C PRO A 129 5.62 -13.65 11.55
N PHE A 130 4.73 -14.63 11.44
CA PHE A 130 4.17 -15.05 10.15
C PHE A 130 3.23 -13.97 9.60
N ILE A 131 3.41 -13.56 8.34
CA ILE A 131 2.56 -12.55 7.70
C ILE A 131 1.80 -13.18 6.53
N ALA A 132 0.47 -13.10 6.58
CA ALA A 132 -0.43 -13.46 5.49
C ALA A 132 -1.25 -12.24 5.07
N MET A 133 -1.12 -11.80 3.83
CA MET A 133 -1.81 -10.63 3.31
C MET A 133 -3.00 -11.04 2.44
N GLU A 134 -4.13 -10.36 2.67
CA GLU A 134 -5.28 -10.46 1.81
C GLU A 134 -5.11 -9.56 0.58
N VAL A 135 -4.72 -10.18 -0.53
CA VAL A 135 -4.69 -9.53 -1.84
C VAL A 135 -5.58 -10.35 -2.76
N ILE A 136 -6.78 -9.85 -3.03
CA ILE A 136 -7.69 -10.46 -4.01
C ILE A 136 -7.13 -10.15 -5.40
N ASP A 137 -6.47 -11.12 -6.04
CA ASP A 137 -5.99 -11.04 -7.42
C ASP A 137 -6.62 -12.20 -8.21
N LEU A 138 -7.60 -11.88 -9.05
CA LEU A 138 -8.25 -12.85 -9.96
C LEU A 138 -7.72 -12.73 -11.41
N GLY A 139 -6.72 -11.86 -11.65
CA GLY A 139 -6.23 -11.51 -12.99
C GLY A 139 -7.04 -10.39 -13.66
N GLY A 140 -6.41 -9.68 -14.61
CA GLY A 140 -7.05 -8.59 -15.37
C GLY A 140 -7.08 -7.23 -14.66
N GLU A 141 -6.33 -7.07 -13.57
CA GLU A 141 -6.29 -5.84 -12.79
C GLU A 141 -4.90 -5.23 -12.74
N ALA A 142 -4.82 -3.93 -12.42
CA ALA A 142 -3.56 -3.18 -12.38
C ALA A 142 -2.66 -3.55 -11.19
N ILE A 143 -3.22 -4.07 -10.09
CA ILE A 143 -2.47 -4.48 -8.90
C ILE A 143 -2.42 -6.00 -8.86
N SER A 144 -1.21 -6.55 -8.77
CA SER A 144 -1.00 -8.00 -8.70
C SER A 144 -0.55 -8.45 -7.31
N ALA A 145 -0.96 -9.66 -6.91
CA ALA A 145 -0.45 -10.33 -5.72
C ALA A 145 1.08 -10.46 -5.72
N SER A 146 1.70 -10.55 -6.90
CA SER A 146 3.16 -10.63 -7.05
C SER A 146 3.92 -9.43 -6.48
N GLU A 147 3.29 -8.25 -6.40
CA GLU A 147 3.87 -7.06 -5.77
C GLU A 147 4.15 -7.24 -4.27
N TYR A 148 3.50 -8.21 -3.61
CA TYR A 148 3.52 -8.37 -2.17
C TYR A 148 4.25 -9.63 -1.70
N THR A 149 4.53 -10.59 -2.58
CA THR A 149 5.08 -11.91 -2.22
C THR A 149 6.43 -11.85 -1.49
N HIS A 150 7.20 -10.78 -1.69
CA HIS A 150 8.47 -10.55 -1.00
C HIS A 150 8.30 -10.12 0.47
N LEU A 151 7.09 -9.71 0.88
CA LEU A 151 6.78 -9.25 2.24
C LEU A 151 6.17 -10.35 3.12
N GLY A 152 5.63 -11.41 2.52
CA GLY A 152 4.93 -12.47 3.24
C GLY A 152 4.14 -13.38 2.31
N ARG A 153 3.27 -14.22 2.90
CA ARG A 153 2.34 -15.06 2.12
C ARG A 153 1.13 -14.25 1.68
N ILE A 154 0.56 -14.60 0.54
CA ILE A 154 -0.64 -14.00 -0.01
C ILE A 154 -1.76 -15.05 -0.04
N THR A 155 -2.99 -14.61 0.22
CA THR A 155 -4.18 -15.43 0.01
C THR A 155 -4.40 -15.72 -1.49
N GLU A 156 -4.29 -16.98 -1.91
CA GLU A 156 -4.52 -17.37 -3.30
C GLU A 156 -6.00 -17.60 -3.59
N PHE A 157 -6.68 -16.56 -4.09
CA PHE A 157 -8.11 -16.61 -4.37
C PHE A 157 -8.47 -17.39 -5.66
N LYS A 158 -7.51 -17.62 -6.57
CA LYS A 158 -7.75 -18.44 -7.78
C LYS A 158 -7.87 -19.93 -7.46
N TYR A 159 -7.38 -20.37 -6.30
CA TYR A 159 -7.45 -21.78 -5.88
C TYR A 159 -8.89 -22.34 -5.88
N LYS A 160 -9.90 -21.50 -5.61
CA LYS A 160 -11.31 -21.90 -5.63
C LYS A 160 -11.90 -22.08 -7.05
N PHE A 161 -11.27 -21.49 -8.07
CA PHE A 161 -11.73 -21.50 -9.46
C PHE A 161 -11.10 -22.61 -10.33
N THR A 162 -10.14 -23.37 -9.81
CA THR A 162 -9.46 -24.45 -10.57
C THR A 162 -10.15 -25.82 -10.47
N PHE A 163 -11.24 -25.95 -9.69
CA PHE A 163 -11.93 -27.22 -9.42
C PHE A 163 -13.34 -27.36 -10.02
N TYR A 164 -13.69 -26.56 -11.04
CA TYR A 164 -14.93 -26.76 -11.82
C TYR A 164 -14.65 -26.65 -13.32
#